data_AF-A0A3M9YHX8-F1
#
_entry.id   AF-A0A3M9YHX8-F1
#
_cell.length_a   1.000
_cell.length_b   1.000
_cell.length_c   1.000
_cell.angle_alpha   90.00
_cell.angle_beta   90.00
_cell.angle_gamma   90.00
#
_symmetry.space_group_name_H-M   'P 1'
#
loop_
_entity.id
_entity.type
_entity.pdbx_description
1 polymer ?
#
loop_
_entity_poly.entity_id
_entity_poly.type
_entity_poly.pdbx_seq_one_letter_code
_entity_poly.pdbx_strand_id
1 'polypeptide(L)'
;MPVHVRQSTRTALPGSSIWNTTPETTFRSNVVALERQTNAVPLDCQHFPVSSWDPISEKSASYQLALSQEQQLADDFSFIAAVGEGAQSVAAATVQESTHLSLGSSGPSLRFTIASVDAIDEAAQRFLNGIFKILSTVTTSNQGTVLQNIFGQIAGYHSQRLLNRLRSVRWTKPTYLARTHKKPLFADFENLKHRAQLLYARSERSQRVSIEAHLASLASVLEAFEVAPEGGPAAEAQQRLNLICACFDFCVSQEVAEFLHRLQKVRATSQIQACLKTLHQVEKIAAYYRISKTLTDYALDFSGLFGDVELIFLTPYEATPIEVAYQPWAASTHVHAEVMLSVHHDLSSATHAFMTRPRCMGASKYLCYLCYLFLRRHGSYFPSSTHGACYDQWTIPDLAEYPHEMRQMYQGIVDGMNHDVVEAIKGATRRPEPMTSRENLINAYHAT
;
A
#
# COMPACT_ATOMS: atom_id res chain seq x y z
N MET A 1 20.02 14.80 11.57
CA MET A 1 19.61 14.07 10.35
C MET A 1 20.07 14.90 9.17
N PRO A 2 20.84 14.35 8.21
CA PRO A 2 21.11 15.08 6.99
C PRO A 2 19.77 15.43 6.36
N VAL A 3 19.52 16.71 6.09
CA VAL A 3 18.34 17.12 5.34
C VAL A 3 18.55 16.60 3.93
N HIS A 4 17.92 15.48 3.58
CA HIS A 4 17.87 15.05 2.19
C HIS A 4 17.26 16.20 1.39
N VAL A 5 18.00 16.69 0.39
CA VAL A 5 17.55 17.79 -0.49
C VAL A 5 16.24 17.35 -1.12
N ARG A 6 15.15 18.07 -0.85
CA ARG A 6 13.84 17.82 -1.44
C ARG A 6 13.73 18.52 -2.79
N GLN A 7 12.86 18.02 -3.66
CA GLN A 7 12.59 18.65 -4.95
C GLN A 7 11.61 19.82 -4.77
N SER A 8 11.86 20.95 -5.43
CA SER A 8 10.92 22.07 -5.39
C SER A 8 9.60 21.72 -6.09
N THR A 9 8.48 22.02 -5.42
CA THR A 9 7.13 21.65 -5.87
C THR A 9 6.54 22.66 -6.87
N ARG A 10 7.06 23.89 -6.90
CA ARG A 10 6.58 24.99 -7.74
C ARG A 10 7.77 25.63 -8.46
N THR A 11 8.08 25.15 -9.65
CA THR A 11 9.15 25.71 -10.50
C THR A 11 8.61 26.31 -11.81
N ALA A 12 7.35 26.01 -12.19
CA ALA A 12 6.74 26.53 -13.41
C ALA A 12 6.70 28.06 -13.47
N LEU A 13 6.95 28.61 -14.67
CA LEU A 13 6.86 30.04 -14.93
C LEU A 13 5.39 30.50 -15.04
N PRO A 14 5.08 31.78 -14.77
CA PRO A 14 3.77 32.36 -15.06
C PRO A 14 3.35 32.11 -16.51
N GLY A 15 2.11 31.67 -16.73
CA GLY A 15 1.61 31.28 -18.06
C GLY A 15 1.99 29.86 -18.50
N SER A 16 2.85 29.17 -17.74
CA SER A 16 3.26 27.78 -17.98
C SER A 16 2.84 26.83 -16.84
N SER A 17 1.90 27.25 -15.99
CA SER A 17 1.43 26.47 -14.85
C SER A 17 0.35 25.45 -15.26
N ILE A 18 0.33 24.30 -14.58
CA ILE A 18 -0.79 23.34 -14.67
C ILE A 18 -2.10 23.89 -14.06
N TRP A 19 -2.01 24.98 -13.29
CA TRP A 19 -3.13 25.63 -12.61
C TRP A 19 -3.72 26.83 -13.38
N ASN A 20 -3.34 27.00 -14.65
CA ASN A 20 -3.80 28.15 -15.45
C ASN A 20 -5.30 28.11 -15.77
N THR A 21 -5.87 26.94 -16.02
CA THR A 21 -7.28 26.76 -16.42
C THR A 21 -8.20 26.72 -15.20
N THR A 22 -7.89 25.85 -14.24
CA THR A 22 -8.48 25.84 -12.90
C THR A 22 -7.45 26.37 -11.90
N PRO A 23 -7.65 27.58 -11.34
CA PRO A 23 -6.75 28.12 -10.32
C PRO A 23 -6.62 27.21 -9.11
N GLU A 24 -5.40 27.01 -8.60
CA GLU A 24 -5.13 26.13 -7.46
C GLU A 24 -6.00 26.48 -6.25
N THR A 25 -6.19 27.77 -5.96
CA THR A 25 -7.05 28.25 -4.86
C THR A 25 -8.51 27.83 -5.01
N THR A 26 -9.01 27.78 -6.24
CA THR A 26 -10.39 27.34 -6.54
C THR A 26 -10.53 25.84 -6.32
N PHE A 27 -9.61 25.05 -6.89
CA PHE A 27 -9.56 23.60 -6.68
C PHE A 27 -9.50 23.26 -5.19
N ARG A 28 -8.60 23.91 -4.44
CA ARG A 28 -8.46 23.72 -2.98
C ARG A 28 -9.72 24.07 -2.21
N SER A 29 -10.37 25.18 -2.55
CA SER A 29 -11.62 25.59 -1.90
C SER A 29 -12.71 24.53 -2.09
N ASN A 30 -12.79 23.95 -3.29
CA ASN A 30 -13.73 22.85 -3.59
C ASN A 30 -13.37 21.57 -2.82
N VAL A 31 -12.09 21.19 -2.75
CA VAL A 31 -11.63 20.04 -1.97
C VAL A 31 -11.97 20.20 -0.48
N VAL A 32 -11.70 21.37 0.11
CA VAL A 32 -12.05 21.67 1.51
C VAL A 32 -13.57 21.61 1.73
N ALA A 33 -14.37 22.11 0.78
CA ALA A 33 -15.82 22.02 0.84
C ALA A 33 -16.30 20.55 0.81
N LEU A 34 -15.74 19.73 -0.08
CA LEU A 34 -16.04 18.31 -0.18
C LEU A 34 -15.67 17.56 1.12
N GLU A 35 -14.47 17.81 1.64
CA GLU A 35 -13.99 17.19 2.88
C GLU A 35 -14.92 17.51 4.05
N ARG A 36 -15.30 18.78 4.20
CA ARG A 36 -16.27 19.25 5.23
C ARG A 36 -17.61 18.54 5.13
N GLN A 37 -18.17 18.43 3.92
CA GLN A 37 -19.51 17.89 3.71
C GLN A 37 -19.58 16.37 3.88
N THR A 38 -18.50 15.66 3.56
CA THR A 38 -18.47 14.19 3.52
C THR A 38 -17.84 13.56 4.76
N ASN A 39 -17.46 14.36 5.76
CA ASN A 39 -16.63 13.91 6.89
C ASN A 39 -15.30 13.32 6.41
N ALA A 40 -14.69 13.97 5.42
CA ALA A 40 -13.47 13.57 4.71
C ALA A 40 -13.56 12.27 3.90
N VAL A 41 -14.77 11.76 3.59
CA VAL A 41 -14.95 10.46 2.92
C VAL A 41 -15.99 10.58 1.80
N PRO A 42 -15.63 11.18 0.66
CA PRO A 42 -16.54 11.36 -0.48
C PRO A 42 -16.91 10.07 -1.21
N LEU A 43 -16.08 9.03 -1.07
CA LEU A 43 -16.26 7.74 -1.74
C LEU A 43 -16.12 6.61 -0.73
N ASP A 44 -16.92 5.56 -0.86
CA ASP A 44 -16.73 4.33 -0.09
C ASP A 44 -15.43 3.62 -0.52
N CYS A 45 -14.90 2.75 0.34
CA CYS A 45 -13.77 1.92 -0.03
C CYS A 45 -14.13 1.03 -1.24
N GLN A 46 -13.30 1.03 -2.27
CA GLN A 46 -13.53 0.27 -3.50
C GLN A 46 -12.31 -0.53 -3.91
N HIS A 47 -12.58 -1.70 -4.50
CA HIS A 47 -11.61 -2.56 -5.15
C HIS A 47 -11.99 -2.70 -6.60
N PHE A 48 -11.01 -2.54 -7.48
CA PHE A 48 -11.20 -2.68 -8.90
C PHE A 48 -10.51 -3.98 -9.31
N PRO A 49 -11.20 -4.88 -10.03
CA PRO A 49 -10.57 -6.10 -10.52
C PRO A 49 -9.64 -5.75 -11.69
N VAL A 50 -8.45 -6.35 -11.73
CA VAL A 50 -7.47 -6.15 -12.82
C VAL A 50 -8.08 -6.45 -14.19
N SER A 51 -9.01 -7.41 -14.26
CA SER A 51 -9.72 -7.77 -15.50
C SER A 51 -10.63 -6.67 -16.07
N SER A 52 -10.94 -5.62 -15.30
CA SER A 52 -11.70 -4.46 -15.77
C SER A 52 -10.83 -3.40 -16.45
N TRP A 53 -9.51 -3.60 -16.48
CA TRP A 53 -8.55 -2.66 -17.05
C TRP A 53 -8.14 -3.08 -18.46
N ASP A 54 -8.29 -2.17 -19.43
CA ASP A 54 -7.74 -2.28 -20.79
C ASP A 54 -6.64 -1.21 -20.95
N PRO A 55 -5.38 -1.53 -20.60
CA PRO A 55 -4.30 -0.56 -20.68
C PRO A 55 -3.99 -0.21 -22.14
N ILE A 56 -3.96 1.10 -22.42
CA ILE A 56 -3.53 1.63 -23.72
C ILE A 56 -2.10 1.14 -24.07
N SER A 57 -1.26 0.93 -23.07
CA SER A 57 0.15 0.52 -23.20
C SER A 57 0.39 -0.94 -23.59
N GLU A 58 -0.60 -1.84 -23.45
CA GLU A 58 -0.42 -3.26 -23.83
C GLU A 58 -0.40 -3.49 -25.34
N LYS A 59 -0.87 -2.53 -26.14
CA LYS A 59 -1.06 -2.72 -27.59
C LYS A 59 0.25 -2.73 -28.39
N SER A 60 1.38 -2.35 -27.78
CA SER A 60 2.66 -2.20 -28.50
C SER A 60 3.89 -2.82 -27.81
N ALA A 61 3.80 -3.29 -26.57
CA ALA A 61 4.95 -3.79 -25.81
C ALA A 61 4.78 -5.27 -25.39
N SER A 62 5.85 -6.07 -25.55
CA SER A 62 5.88 -7.48 -25.12
C SER A 62 6.27 -7.58 -23.64
N TYR A 63 5.28 -7.51 -22.74
CA TYR A 63 5.47 -7.76 -21.31
C TYR A 63 5.65 -9.26 -21.04
N GLN A 64 6.61 -9.63 -20.20
CA GLN A 64 6.76 -11.00 -19.70
C GLN A 64 5.91 -11.23 -18.44
N LEU A 65 5.72 -10.21 -17.60
CA LEU A 65 4.81 -10.29 -16.47
C LEU A 65 3.38 -10.06 -16.95
N ALA A 66 2.44 -10.88 -16.47
CA ALA A 66 1.03 -10.54 -16.56
C ALA A 66 0.72 -9.30 -15.71
N LEU A 67 -0.31 -8.53 -16.07
CA LEU A 67 -0.70 -7.32 -15.34
C LEU A 67 -0.94 -7.59 -13.83
N SER A 68 -1.53 -8.74 -13.49
CA SER A 68 -1.75 -9.13 -12.09
C SER A 68 -0.46 -9.41 -11.34
N GLN A 69 0.57 -9.94 -12.01
CA GLN A 69 1.89 -10.20 -11.42
C GLN A 69 2.65 -8.89 -11.20
N GLU A 70 2.59 -7.97 -12.16
CA GLU A 70 3.14 -6.62 -12.03
C GLU A 70 2.50 -5.88 -10.85
N GLN A 71 1.16 -5.92 -10.74
CA GLN A 71 0.43 -5.29 -9.63
C GLN A 71 0.82 -5.91 -8.29
N GLN A 72 0.87 -7.25 -8.20
CA GLN A 72 1.26 -7.92 -6.95
C GLN A 72 2.68 -7.55 -6.52
N LEU A 73 3.65 -7.51 -7.46
CA LEU A 73 5.01 -7.07 -7.16
C LEU A 73 5.05 -5.62 -6.70
N ALA A 74 4.33 -4.72 -7.36
CA ALA A 74 4.26 -3.32 -6.97
C ALA A 74 3.66 -3.16 -5.56
N ASP A 75 2.57 -3.86 -5.25
CA ASP A 75 1.92 -3.84 -3.93
C ASP A 75 2.86 -4.37 -2.86
N ASP A 76 3.46 -5.54 -3.09
CA ASP A 76 4.39 -6.19 -2.16
C ASP A 76 5.58 -5.30 -1.86
N PHE A 77 6.14 -4.70 -2.91
CA PHE A 77 7.31 -3.85 -2.76
C PHE A 77 6.99 -2.55 -2.03
N SER A 78 5.86 -1.92 -2.35
CA SER A 78 5.39 -0.74 -1.63
C SER A 78 5.16 -1.04 -0.13
N PHE A 79 4.64 -2.23 0.19
CA PHE A 79 4.39 -2.66 1.57
C PHE A 79 5.68 -2.79 2.38
N ILE A 80 6.71 -3.44 1.83
CA ILE A 80 8.00 -3.62 2.52
C ILE A 80 8.86 -2.37 2.51
N ALA A 81 8.70 -1.47 1.54
CA ALA A 81 9.33 -0.16 1.52
C ALA A 81 8.77 0.77 2.61
N ALA A 82 7.51 0.59 2.98
CA ALA A 82 6.88 1.29 4.09
C ALA A 82 7.34 0.70 5.44
N VAL A 83 8.53 1.07 5.91
CA VAL A 83 9.13 0.51 7.15
C VAL A 83 8.63 1.21 8.41
N GLY A 84 8.46 2.53 8.34
CA GLY A 84 8.02 3.36 9.46
C GLY A 84 6.50 3.30 9.71
N GLU A 85 6.00 4.30 10.42
CA GLU A 85 4.58 4.44 10.77
C GLU A 85 4.02 5.78 10.33
N GLY A 86 2.69 5.93 10.43
CA GLY A 86 2.02 7.19 10.13
C GLY A 86 1.76 7.44 8.64
N ALA A 87 1.45 8.69 8.29
CA ALA A 87 1.22 9.12 6.92
C ALA A 87 2.53 9.31 6.16
N GLN A 88 3.59 9.69 6.88
CA GLN A 88 4.93 9.90 6.35
C GLN A 88 5.62 8.63 5.82
N SER A 89 5.23 7.46 6.34
CA SER A 89 5.77 6.17 5.91
C SER A 89 4.97 5.52 4.77
N VAL A 90 4.00 6.21 4.17
CA VAL A 90 3.28 5.67 3.00
C VAL A 90 4.23 5.67 1.81
N ALA A 91 4.43 4.49 1.25
CA ALA A 91 5.17 4.29 0.01
C ALA A 91 4.26 3.78 -1.09
N ALA A 92 4.63 4.10 -2.32
CA ALA A 92 4.10 3.54 -3.56
C ALA A 92 5.26 3.03 -4.43
N ALA A 93 4.99 2.07 -5.29
CA ALA A 93 5.97 1.52 -6.21
C ALA A 93 5.36 1.20 -7.57
N THR A 94 6.22 1.17 -8.59
CA THR A 94 5.92 0.69 -9.94
C THR A 94 7.00 -0.29 -10.38
N VAL A 95 6.64 -1.24 -11.25
CA VAL A 95 7.57 -2.22 -11.83
C VAL A 95 7.65 -2.00 -13.34
N GLN A 96 8.87 -1.97 -13.86
CA GLN A 96 9.14 -1.94 -15.30
C GLN A 96 10.01 -3.13 -15.67
N GLU A 97 9.78 -3.68 -16.85
CA GLU A 97 10.62 -4.70 -17.47
C GLU A 97 11.51 -4.07 -18.55
N SER A 98 12.77 -4.47 -18.62
CA SER A 98 13.62 -4.13 -19.75
C SER A 98 13.21 -4.94 -21.00
N THR A 99 12.92 -4.26 -22.11
CA THR A 99 12.41 -4.85 -23.36
C THR A 99 13.52 -5.45 -24.24
N HIS A 100 14.78 -5.02 -24.07
CA HIS A 100 15.93 -5.54 -24.80
C HIS A 100 17.21 -5.43 -23.97
N LEU A 101 18.21 -6.25 -24.28
CA LEU A 101 19.58 -6.14 -23.76
C LEU A 101 20.06 -4.69 -23.94
N SER A 102 20.09 -3.91 -22.86
CA SER A 102 20.79 -2.63 -22.88
C SER A 102 22.27 -2.89 -23.15
N LEU A 103 22.98 -1.94 -23.77
CA LEU A 103 24.41 -2.07 -24.01
C LEU A 103 25.11 -2.30 -22.65
N GLY A 104 25.57 -3.53 -22.40
CA GLY A 104 26.24 -3.92 -21.15
C GLY A 104 25.40 -4.73 -20.16
N SER A 105 24.11 -4.99 -20.41
CA SER A 105 23.31 -5.91 -19.58
C SER A 105 23.47 -7.37 -20.02
N SER A 106 23.46 -8.28 -19.06
CA SER A 106 23.52 -9.74 -19.25
C SER A 106 22.16 -10.36 -19.62
N GLY A 107 21.05 -9.60 -19.52
CA GLY A 107 19.70 -10.10 -19.78
C GLY A 107 18.61 -9.03 -19.60
N PRO A 108 17.34 -9.37 -19.85
CA PRO A 108 16.19 -8.62 -19.35
C PRO A 108 16.28 -8.44 -17.83
N SER A 109 15.68 -7.38 -17.28
CA SER A 109 15.67 -7.17 -15.84
C SER A 109 14.45 -6.37 -15.38
N LEU A 110 14.21 -6.38 -14.08
CA LEU A 110 13.21 -5.52 -13.44
C LEU A 110 13.82 -4.23 -12.95
N ARG A 111 13.05 -3.16 -13.07
CA ARG A 111 13.27 -1.90 -12.37
C ARG A 111 12.08 -1.62 -11.46
N PHE A 112 12.36 -1.42 -10.18
CA PHE A 112 11.39 -0.91 -9.23
C PHE A 112 11.66 0.57 -9.01
N THR A 113 10.65 1.41 -9.23
CA THR A 113 10.70 2.83 -8.83
C THR A 113 9.80 3.01 -7.62
N ILE A 114 10.32 3.67 -6.59
CA ILE A 114 9.67 3.79 -5.29
C ILE A 114 9.60 5.25 -4.88
N ALA A 115 8.43 5.66 -4.42
CA ALA A 115 8.20 6.98 -3.86
C ALA A 115 7.59 6.88 -2.47
N SER A 116 7.91 7.86 -1.64
CA SER A 116 7.24 8.11 -0.36
C SER A 116 7.26 9.61 -0.07
N VAL A 117 6.35 10.06 0.80
CA VAL A 117 6.23 11.48 1.17
C VAL A 117 7.50 11.99 1.88
N ASP A 118 8.15 11.11 2.64
CA ASP A 118 9.49 11.32 3.18
C ASP A 118 10.52 10.51 2.40
N ALA A 119 11.78 10.93 2.45
CA ALA A 119 12.85 10.21 1.78
C ALA A 119 13.02 8.82 2.39
N ILE A 120 13.19 7.80 1.56
CA ILE A 120 13.55 6.45 2.01
C ILE A 120 15.00 6.51 2.46
N ASP A 121 15.25 6.29 3.75
CA ASP A 121 16.59 6.40 4.32
C ASP A 121 17.55 5.34 3.76
N GLU A 122 18.84 5.60 3.85
CA GLU A 122 19.88 4.72 3.31
C GLU A 122 19.88 3.31 3.92
N ALA A 123 19.39 3.14 5.15
CA ALA A 123 19.28 1.81 5.75
C ALA A 123 18.17 1.01 5.09
N ALA A 124 17.01 1.63 4.84
CA ALA A 124 15.89 1.03 4.13
C ALA A 124 16.26 0.72 2.68
N GLN A 125 16.98 1.62 2.00
CA GLN A 125 17.49 1.36 0.65
C GLN A 125 18.44 0.16 0.62
N ARG A 126 19.41 0.08 1.55
CA ARG A 126 20.33 -1.07 1.64
C ARG A 126 19.61 -2.37 1.96
N PHE A 127 18.62 -2.34 2.84
CA PHE A 127 17.77 -3.48 3.16
C PHE A 127 17.04 -3.99 1.90
N LEU A 128 16.36 -3.12 1.16
CA LEU A 128 15.61 -3.48 -0.04
C LEU A 128 16.53 -4.03 -1.15
N ASN A 129 17.69 -3.41 -1.37
CA ASN A 129 18.71 -3.94 -2.29
C ASN A 129 19.21 -5.34 -1.84
N GLY A 130 19.40 -5.54 -0.54
CA GLY A 130 19.81 -6.82 0.03
C GLY A 130 18.81 -7.95 -0.25
N ILE A 131 17.50 -7.66 -0.21
CA ILE A 131 16.46 -8.63 -0.54
C ILE A 131 16.60 -9.13 -1.98
N PHE A 132 16.72 -8.22 -2.96
CA PHE A 132 16.86 -8.64 -4.36
C PHE A 132 18.17 -9.35 -4.68
N LYS A 133 19.26 -8.98 -3.99
CA LYS A 133 20.52 -9.71 -4.09
C LYS A 133 20.40 -11.16 -3.62
N ILE A 134 19.52 -11.45 -2.68
CA ILE A 134 19.26 -12.82 -2.22
C ILE A 134 18.34 -13.53 -3.21
N LEU A 135 17.29 -12.85 -3.67
CA LEU A 135 16.34 -13.39 -4.66
C LEU A 135 17.03 -13.80 -5.97
N SER A 136 18.05 -13.07 -6.43
CA SER A 136 18.79 -13.41 -7.64
C SER A 136 19.57 -14.74 -7.55
N THR A 137 19.70 -15.31 -6.34
CA THR A 137 20.37 -16.60 -6.11
C THR A 137 19.42 -17.79 -6.02
N VAL A 138 18.11 -17.54 -6.18
CA VAL A 138 17.09 -18.60 -6.03
C VAL A 138 17.20 -19.63 -7.15
N THR A 139 17.07 -20.88 -6.75
CA THR A 139 17.02 -22.06 -7.61
C THR A 139 16.06 -23.06 -6.98
N THR A 140 15.60 -24.04 -7.76
CA THR A 140 14.70 -25.08 -7.24
C THR A 140 15.28 -25.83 -6.03
N SER A 141 16.61 -25.99 -5.94
CA SER A 141 17.26 -26.73 -4.85
C SER A 141 17.41 -25.92 -3.55
N ASN A 142 17.42 -24.59 -3.61
CA ASN A 142 17.63 -23.73 -2.44
C ASN A 142 16.43 -22.83 -2.10
N GLN A 143 15.31 -22.92 -2.83
CA GLN A 143 14.12 -22.08 -2.69
C GLN A 143 13.66 -21.96 -1.23
N GLY A 144 13.55 -23.08 -0.51
CA GLY A 144 13.13 -23.09 0.90
C GLY A 144 14.08 -22.31 1.81
N THR A 145 15.39 -22.43 1.60
CA THR A 145 16.42 -21.69 2.36
C THR A 145 16.39 -20.20 2.04
N VAL A 146 16.23 -19.83 0.76
CA VAL A 146 16.10 -18.44 0.32
C VAL A 146 14.85 -17.80 0.91
N LEU A 147 13.71 -18.50 0.87
CA LEU A 147 12.46 -18.06 1.48
C LEU A 147 12.64 -17.78 2.97
N GLN A 148 13.22 -18.71 3.73
CA GLN A 148 13.44 -18.53 5.17
C GLN A 148 14.37 -17.34 5.47
N ASN A 149 15.41 -17.15 4.65
CA ASN A 149 16.33 -16.03 4.81
C ASN A 149 15.63 -14.68 4.57
N ILE A 150 14.92 -14.54 3.45
CA ILE A 150 14.18 -13.32 3.11
C ILE A 150 13.10 -13.02 4.14
N PHE A 151 12.35 -14.05 4.53
CA PHE A 151 11.32 -13.92 5.55
C PHE A 151 11.90 -13.45 6.89
N GLY A 152 13.01 -14.04 7.32
CA GLY A 152 13.76 -13.62 8.51
C GLY A 152 14.19 -12.15 8.45
N GLN A 153 14.75 -11.72 7.32
CA GLN A 153 15.22 -10.35 7.13
C GLN A 153 14.07 -9.34 7.10
N ILE A 154 13.01 -9.60 6.35
CA ILE A 154 11.85 -8.72 6.27
C ILE A 154 11.20 -8.58 7.65
N ALA A 155 10.92 -9.70 8.34
CA ALA A 155 10.29 -9.69 9.66
C ALA A 155 11.18 -9.03 10.73
N GLY A 156 12.50 -9.21 10.63
CA GLY A 156 13.47 -8.56 11.50
C GLY A 156 13.52 -7.04 11.31
N TYR A 157 13.64 -6.60 10.06
CA TYR A 157 13.71 -5.17 9.72
C TYR A 157 12.43 -4.42 10.08
N HIS A 158 11.28 -5.08 9.94
CA HIS A 158 9.95 -4.53 10.27
C HIS A 158 9.51 -4.77 11.72
N SER A 159 10.41 -5.18 12.63
CA SER A 159 10.08 -5.56 14.00
C SER A 159 9.24 -4.52 14.76
N GLN A 160 9.58 -3.24 14.69
CA GLN A 160 8.81 -2.18 15.39
C GLN A 160 7.40 -2.02 14.81
N ARG A 161 7.26 -2.02 13.48
CA ARG A 161 5.98 -1.94 12.80
C ARG A 161 5.10 -3.16 13.10
N LEU A 162 5.70 -4.35 13.22
CA LEU A 162 5.02 -5.56 13.68
C LEU A 162 4.52 -5.43 15.12
N LEU A 163 5.35 -4.95 16.05
CA LEU A 163 4.97 -4.74 17.45
C LEU A 163 3.80 -3.76 17.58
N ASN A 164 3.81 -2.66 16.82
CA ASN A 164 2.66 -1.76 16.73
C ASN A 164 1.42 -2.47 16.18
N ARG A 165 1.57 -3.27 15.12
CA ARG A 165 0.44 -3.98 14.55
C ARG A 165 -0.20 -4.95 15.53
N LEU A 166 0.60 -5.57 16.39
CA LEU A 166 0.17 -6.42 17.50
C LEU A 166 -0.40 -5.61 18.67
N ARG A 167 -0.15 -4.29 18.72
CA ARG A 167 -0.37 -3.43 19.89
C ARG A 167 0.29 -4.04 21.12
N SER A 168 1.48 -4.58 20.91
CA SER A 168 2.22 -5.31 21.94
C SER A 168 2.69 -4.38 23.03
N VAL A 169 2.74 -4.88 24.26
CA VAL A 169 3.32 -4.15 25.40
C VAL A 169 4.83 -3.94 25.23
N ARG A 170 5.46 -4.73 24.36
CA ARG A 170 6.88 -4.65 24.00
C ARG A 170 7.18 -3.55 22.97
N TRP A 171 6.16 -2.87 22.46
CA TRP A 171 6.32 -1.84 21.44
C TRP A 171 6.81 -0.51 22.03
N THR A 172 7.92 0.02 21.51
CA THR A 172 8.39 1.36 21.85
C THR A 172 7.59 2.39 21.06
N LYS A 173 6.58 2.94 21.72
CA LYS A 173 5.62 3.86 21.10
C LYS A 173 6.25 5.22 20.75
N PRO A 174 6.14 5.70 19.50
CA PRO A 174 6.58 7.04 19.13
C PRO A 174 5.80 8.15 19.86
N THR A 175 6.46 9.27 20.15
CA THR A 175 5.89 10.40 20.89
C THR A 175 4.59 10.92 20.28
N TYR A 176 4.51 11.04 18.96
CA TYR A 176 3.32 11.53 18.25
C TYR A 176 2.12 10.57 18.36
N LEU A 177 2.32 9.31 18.76
CA LEU A 177 1.26 8.34 19.02
C LEU A 177 0.95 8.18 20.51
N ALA A 178 1.68 8.83 21.43
CA ALA A 178 1.60 8.59 22.87
C ALA A 178 0.15 8.55 23.40
N ARG A 179 -0.72 9.45 22.91
CA ARG A 179 -2.12 9.61 23.34
C ARG A 179 -3.08 8.45 22.98
N THR A 180 -2.67 7.49 22.15
CA THR A 180 -3.55 6.40 21.67
C THR A 180 -3.46 5.13 22.51
N HIS A 181 -4.22 4.99 23.60
CA HIS A 181 -4.23 3.71 24.34
C HIS A 181 -5.12 2.69 23.63
N LYS A 182 -4.52 1.63 23.08
CA LYS A 182 -5.26 0.48 22.53
C LYS A 182 -4.82 -0.77 23.26
N LYS A 183 -5.78 -1.63 23.60
CA LYS A 183 -5.50 -2.98 24.15
C LYS A 183 -4.75 -3.84 23.11
N PRO A 184 -3.96 -4.84 23.55
CA PRO A 184 -3.27 -5.77 22.66
C PRO A 184 -4.21 -6.46 21.66
N LEU A 185 -3.66 -6.91 20.53
CA LEU A 185 -4.46 -7.50 19.44
C LEU A 185 -5.21 -8.76 19.86
N PHE A 186 -4.60 -9.65 20.66
CA PHE A 186 -5.26 -10.87 21.13
C PHE A 186 -6.55 -10.58 21.90
N ALA A 187 -6.62 -9.47 22.63
CA ALA A 187 -7.79 -9.09 23.42
C ALA A 187 -9.01 -8.70 22.57
N ASP A 188 -8.88 -8.59 21.24
CA ASP A 188 -10.02 -8.43 20.32
C ASP A 188 -10.67 -9.76 19.90
N PHE A 189 -9.99 -10.88 20.11
CA PHE A 189 -10.50 -12.19 19.66
C PHE A 189 -11.73 -12.66 20.43
N GLU A 190 -11.94 -12.19 21.65
CA GLU A 190 -13.18 -12.46 22.39
C GLU A 190 -14.41 -11.87 21.68
N ASN A 191 -14.28 -10.70 21.05
CA ASN A 191 -15.36 -10.14 20.23
C ASN A 191 -15.57 -10.98 18.96
N LEU A 192 -14.50 -11.48 18.32
CA LEU A 192 -14.63 -12.38 17.16
C LEU A 192 -15.35 -13.68 17.53
N LYS A 193 -14.96 -14.33 18.64
CA LYS A 193 -15.62 -15.55 19.14
C LYS A 193 -17.10 -15.31 19.44
N HIS A 194 -17.41 -14.20 20.11
CA HIS A 194 -18.79 -13.83 20.38
C HIS A 194 -19.60 -13.63 19.09
N ARG A 195 -19.00 -13.05 18.03
CA ARG A 195 -19.68 -12.95 16.72
C ARG A 195 -19.87 -14.30 16.04
N ALA A 196 -18.91 -15.21 16.12
CA ALA A 196 -19.10 -16.58 15.63
C ALA A 196 -20.30 -17.26 16.31
N GLN A 197 -20.52 -17.05 17.62
CA GLN A 197 -21.67 -17.62 18.32
C GLN A 197 -23.03 -17.10 17.83
N LEU A 198 -23.07 -15.87 17.30
CA LEU A 198 -24.29 -15.25 16.78
C LEU A 198 -24.53 -15.52 15.30
N LEU A 199 -23.46 -15.70 14.51
CA LEU A 199 -23.53 -15.85 13.06
C LEU A 199 -23.83 -17.27 12.57
N TYR A 200 -23.60 -18.27 13.41
CA TYR A 200 -23.82 -19.67 13.06
C TYR A 200 -25.04 -20.21 13.78
N ALA A 201 -25.96 -20.81 13.02
CA ALA A 201 -27.17 -21.41 13.58
C ALA A 201 -26.85 -22.68 14.38
N ARG A 202 -27.82 -23.16 15.18
CA ARG A 202 -27.67 -24.43 15.93
C ARG A 202 -27.39 -25.63 15.03
N SER A 203 -27.92 -25.64 13.81
CA SER A 203 -27.67 -26.67 12.79
C SER A 203 -26.23 -26.65 12.26
N GLU A 204 -25.51 -25.53 12.40
CA GLU A 204 -24.14 -25.32 11.92
C GLU A 204 -23.10 -25.45 13.05
N ARG A 205 -23.42 -26.28 14.07
CA ARG A 205 -22.59 -26.42 15.28
C ARG A 205 -21.16 -26.81 14.95
N SER A 206 -20.95 -27.70 13.99
CA SER A 206 -19.60 -28.18 13.62
C SER A 206 -18.75 -27.07 13.02
N GLN A 207 -19.31 -26.27 12.11
CA GLN A 207 -18.62 -25.11 11.52
C GLN A 207 -18.30 -24.07 12.59
N ARG A 208 -19.25 -23.80 13.49
CA ARG A 208 -19.04 -22.88 14.62
C ARG A 208 -17.90 -23.33 15.52
N VAL A 209 -17.87 -24.61 15.91
CA VAL A 209 -16.79 -25.17 16.75
C VAL A 209 -15.44 -25.06 16.04
N SER A 210 -15.40 -25.30 14.72
CA SER A 210 -14.17 -25.16 13.93
C SER A 210 -13.65 -23.73 13.95
N ILE A 211 -14.47 -22.72 13.63
CA ILE A 211 -14.02 -21.33 13.63
C ILE A 211 -13.67 -20.84 15.05
N GLU A 212 -14.40 -21.25 16.08
CA GLU A 212 -14.07 -20.94 17.47
C GLU A 212 -12.69 -21.51 17.87
N ALA A 213 -12.35 -22.71 17.39
CA ALA A 213 -11.03 -23.32 17.60
C ALA A 213 -9.91 -22.55 16.88
N HIS A 214 -10.10 -22.15 15.62
CA HIS A 214 -9.14 -21.33 14.89
C HIS A 214 -8.91 -19.98 15.58
N LEU A 215 -9.98 -19.30 16.01
CA LEU A 215 -9.91 -18.04 16.76
C LEU A 215 -9.21 -18.22 18.10
N ALA A 216 -9.50 -19.29 18.84
CA ALA A 216 -8.85 -19.57 20.12
C ALA A 216 -7.36 -19.88 19.94
N SER A 217 -6.99 -20.69 18.96
CA SER A 217 -5.61 -21.05 18.66
C SER A 217 -4.77 -19.81 18.34
N LEU A 218 -5.22 -18.97 17.40
CA LEU A 218 -4.48 -17.76 17.05
C LEU A 218 -4.41 -16.76 18.22
N ALA A 219 -5.50 -16.61 19.00
CA ALA A 219 -5.49 -15.76 20.19
C ALA A 219 -4.42 -16.21 21.20
N SER A 220 -4.28 -17.52 21.44
CA SER A 220 -3.25 -18.07 22.32
C SER A 220 -1.82 -17.82 21.81
N VAL A 221 -1.58 -17.93 20.50
CA VAL A 221 -0.26 -17.61 19.91
C VAL A 221 0.05 -16.12 20.08
N LEU A 222 -0.92 -15.24 19.82
CA LEU A 222 -0.77 -13.79 20.00
C LEU A 222 -0.53 -13.41 21.46
N GLU A 223 -1.24 -14.02 22.40
CA GLU A 223 -1.09 -13.78 23.84
C GLU A 223 0.29 -14.26 24.34
N ALA A 224 0.72 -15.46 23.92
CA ALA A 224 2.03 -16.00 24.27
C ALA A 224 3.19 -15.13 23.75
N PHE A 225 3.00 -14.40 22.65
CA PHE A 225 4.01 -13.49 22.10
C PHE A 225 4.29 -12.27 22.99
N GLU A 226 3.35 -11.87 23.85
CA GLU A 226 3.55 -10.76 24.79
C GLU A 226 4.56 -11.11 25.89
N VAL A 227 4.82 -12.40 26.11
CA VAL A 227 5.86 -12.88 27.02
C VAL A 227 7.15 -13.08 26.22
N ALA A 228 8.22 -12.41 26.66
CA ALA A 228 9.54 -12.59 26.07
C ALA A 228 10.02 -14.04 26.30
N PRO A 229 10.48 -14.74 25.26
CA PRO A 229 10.95 -16.11 25.37
C PRO A 229 12.29 -16.18 26.10
N GLU A 230 12.50 -17.26 26.83
CA GLU A 230 13.83 -17.64 27.31
C GLU A 230 14.73 -17.98 26.10
N GLY A 231 15.97 -17.50 26.07
CA GLY A 231 16.91 -17.71 24.94
C GLY A 231 17.30 -16.46 24.15
N GLY A 232 16.88 -15.26 24.59
CA GLY A 232 17.39 -13.98 24.09
C GLY A 232 16.94 -13.63 22.65
N PRO A 233 17.70 -12.78 21.93
CA PRO A 233 17.26 -12.21 20.65
C PRO A 233 16.96 -13.24 19.54
N ALA A 234 17.65 -14.39 19.53
CA ALA A 234 17.41 -15.44 18.55
C ALA A 234 16.07 -16.15 18.78
N ALA A 235 15.73 -16.43 20.06
CA ALA A 235 14.43 -17.00 20.43
C ALA A 235 13.29 -16.02 20.11
N GLU A 236 13.49 -14.72 20.38
CA GLU A 236 12.52 -13.68 20.01
C GLU A 236 12.30 -13.59 18.49
N ALA A 237 13.38 -13.68 17.71
CA ALA A 237 13.27 -13.69 16.26
C ALA A 237 12.46 -14.90 15.77
N GLN A 238 12.73 -16.10 16.29
CA GLN A 238 11.98 -17.30 15.91
C GLN A 238 10.51 -17.23 16.34
N GLN A 239 10.23 -16.74 17.56
CA GLN A 239 8.86 -16.56 18.06
C GLN A 239 8.06 -15.61 17.14
N ARG A 240 8.69 -14.54 16.65
CA ARG A 240 8.10 -13.61 15.68
C ARG A 240 7.79 -14.29 14.34
N LEU A 241 8.71 -15.10 13.81
CA LEU A 241 8.46 -15.83 12.57
C LEU A 241 7.28 -16.82 12.73
N ASN A 242 7.27 -17.57 13.82
CA ASN A 242 6.19 -18.52 14.13
C ASN A 242 4.83 -17.81 14.24
N LEU A 243 4.79 -16.63 14.89
CA LEU A 243 3.58 -15.82 15.00
C LEU A 243 3.04 -15.38 13.63
N ILE A 244 3.93 -14.92 12.75
CA ILE A 244 3.54 -14.48 11.40
C ILE A 244 3.02 -15.67 10.59
N CYS A 245 3.68 -16.83 10.64
CA CYS A 245 3.18 -18.05 10.01
C CYS A 245 1.81 -18.44 10.55
N ALA A 246 1.58 -18.41 11.87
CA ALA A 246 0.27 -18.71 12.45
C ALA A 246 -0.82 -17.72 11.97
N CYS A 247 -0.49 -16.44 11.80
CA CYS A 247 -1.41 -15.47 11.20
C CYS A 247 -1.70 -15.80 9.73
N PHE A 248 -0.68 -16.24 8.97
CA PHE A 248 -0.84 -16.64 7.58
C PHE A 248 -1.73 -17.88 7.44
N ASP A 249 -1.44 -18.95 8.19
CA ASP A 249 -2.23 -20.18 8.20
C ASP A 249 -3.69 -19.92 8.58
N PHE A 250 -3.91 -19.03 9.55
CA PHE A 250 -5.25 -18.56 9.91
C PHE A 250 -5.93 -17.84 8.74
N CYS A 251 -5.23 -16.93 8.05
CA CYS A 251 -5.82 -16.16 6.96
C CYS A 251 -6.16 -17.00 5.73
N VAL A 252 -5.42 -18.07 5.44
CA VAL A 252 -5.67 -18.94 4.27
C VAL A 252 -6.64 -20.11 4.56
N SER A 253 -7.22 -20.16 5.77
CA SER A 253 -8.24 -21.15 6.13
C SER A 253 -9.59 -20.82 5.49
N GLN A 254 -10.21 -21.84 4.90
CA GLN A 254 -11.54 -21.74 4.30
C GLN A 254 -12.62 -21.34 5.32
N GLU A 255 -12.51 -21.83 6.56
CA GLU A 255 -13.42 -21.50 7.65
C GLU A 255 -13.35 -20.03 8.03
N VAL A 256 -12.14 -19.45 8.02
CA VAL A 256 -11.93 -18.03 8.29
C VAL A 256 -12.48 -17.17 7.15
N ALA A 257 -12.33 -17.60 5.90
CA ALA A 257 -12.91 -16.92 4.74
C ALA A 257 -14.45 -16.92 4.76
N GLU A 258 -15.07 -18.06 5.05
CA GLU A 258 -16.53 -18.15 5.22
C GLU A 258 -17.01 -17.28 6.40
N PHE A 259 -16.26 -17.23 7.50
CA PHE A 259 -16.57 -16.36 8.63
C PHE A 259 -16.51 -14.87 8.25
N LEU A 260 -15.48 -14.46 7.51
CA LEU A 260 -15.36 -13.09 7.00
C LEU A 260 -16.53 -12.74 6.07
N HIS A 261 -16.89 -13.63 5.15
CA HIS A 261 -18.03 -13.43 4.24
C HIS A 261 -19.34 -13.22 5.00
N ARG A 262 -19.58 -14.00 6.05
CA ARG A 262 -20.76 -13.83 6.92
C ARG A 262 -20.73 -12.51 7.68
N LEU A 263 -19.58 -12.10 8.21
CA LEU A 263 -19.41 -10.80 8.86
C LEU A 263 -19.69 -9.63 7.91
N GLN A 264 -19.36 -9.75 6.62
CA GLN A 264 -19.61 -8.72 5.62
C GLN A 264 -21.09 -8.65 5.18
N LYS A 265 -21.84 -9.75 5.30
CA LYS A 265 -23.27 -9.81 4.95
C LYS A 265 -24.21 -9.25 6.01
N VAL A 266 -23.77 -9.14 7.26
CA VAL A 266 -24.61 -8.57 8.32
C VAL A 266 -24.59 -7.05 8.31
N ARG A 267 -25.62 -6.44 8.91
CA ARG A 267 -25.71 -4.98 9.04
C ARG A 267 -24.45 -4.41 9.67
N ALA A 268 -23.88 -3.37 9.03
CA ALA A 268 -22.73 -2.66 9.54
C ALA A 268 -23.05 -2.00 10.90
N THR A 269 -22.43 -2.50 11.97
CA THR A 269 -22.41 -1.88 13.31
C THR A 269 -20.97 -1.59 13.73
N SER A 270 -20.78 -0.77 14.75
CA SER A 270 -19.43 -0.49 15.29
C SER A 270 -18.69 -1.76 15.71
N GLN A 271 -19.40 -2.77 16.23
CA GLN A 271 -18.80 -4.03 16.65
C GLN A 271 -18.42 -4.92 15.46
N ILE A 272 -19.22 -4.95 14.39
CA ILE A 272 -18.85 -5.65 13.14
C ILE A 272 -17.63 -4.97 12.51
N GLN A 273 -17.62 -3.63 12.46
CA GLN A 273 -16.47 -2.88 11.98
C GLN A 273 -15.21 -3.12 12.82
N ALA A 274 -15.34 -3.30 14.14
CA ALA A 274 -14.23 -3.69 14.99
C ALA A 274 -13.71 -5.10 14.65
N CYS A 275 -14.59 -6.08 14.42
CA CYS A 275 -14.18 -7.43 13.99
C CYS A 275 -13.46 -7.43 12.65
N LEU A 276 -14.00 -6.71 11.65
CA LEU A 276 -13.35 -6.57 10.34
C LEU A 276 -11.95 -5.93 10.48
N LYS A 277 -11.84 -4.89 11.31
CA LYS A 277 -10.54 -4.27 11.64
C LYS A 277 -9.56 -5.25 12.26
N THR A 278 -10.02 -6.13 13.17
CA THR A 278 -9.18 -7.16 13.77
C THR A 278 -8.69 -8.16 12.72
N LEU A 279 -9.57 -8.67 11.86
CA LEU A 279 -9.19 -9.63 10.80
C LEU A 279 -8.18 -9.01 9.82
N HIS A 280 -8.40 -7.77 9.36
CA HIS A 280 -7.45 -7.10 8.47
C HIS A 280 -6.10 -6.81 9.13
N GLN A 281 -6.09 -6.65 10.45
CA GLN A 281 -4.84 -6.52 11.18
C GLN A 281 -4.03 -7.82 11.16
N VAL A 282 -4.70 -8.96 11.25
CA VAL A 282 -4.08 -10.28 11.08
C VAL A 282 -3.56 -10.45 9.65
N GLU A 283 -4.35 -10.05 8.63
CA GLU A 283 -3.91 -10.08 7.22
C GLU A 283 -2.61 -9.28 7.01
N LYS A 284 -2.46 -8.12 7.65
CA LYS A 284 -1.22 -7.32 7.60
C LYS A 284 -0.02 -7.98 8.26
N ILE A 285 -0.24 -8.83 9.26
CA ILE A 285 0.86 -9.57 9.90
C ILE A 285 1.22 -10.76 9.02
N ALA A 286 0.22 -11.50 8.56
CA ALA A 286 0.36 -12.62 7.64
C ALA A 286 1.07 -12.24 6.31
N ALA A 287 0.85 -11.02 5.82
CA ALA A 287 1.44 -10.55 4.57
C ALA A 287 2.97 -10.60 4.54
N TYR A 288 3.67 -10.49 5.68
CA TYR A 288 5.13 -10.63 5.65
C TYR A 288 5.60 -12.01 5.18
N TYR A 289 4.89 -13.08 5.56
CA TYR A 289 5.18 -14.41 5.02
C TYR A 289 4.70 -14.54 3.57
N ARG A 290 3.48 -14.08 3.25
CA ARG A 290 2.95 -14.09 1.88
C ARG A 290 3.90 -13.39 0.90
N ILE A 291 4.35 -12.18 1.20
CA ILE A 291 5.28 -11.39 0.36
C ILE A 291 6.59 -12.17 0.16
N SER A 292 7.15 -12.72 1.24
CA SER A 292 8.40 -13.49 1.16
C SER A 292 8.23 -14.69 0.22
N LYS A 293 7.09 -15.39 0.30
CA LYS A 293 6.74 -16.49 -0.59
C LYS A 293 6.57 -16.02 -2.03
N THR A 294 5.75 -15.00 -2.28
CA THR A 294 5.51 -14.43 -3.62
C THR A 294 6.80 -13.98 -4.29
N LEU A 295 7.65 -13.23 -3.59
CA LEU A 295 8.92 -12.77 -4.14
C LEU A 295 9.86 -13.94 -4.48
N THR A 296 9.93 -14.95 -3.61
CA THR A 296 10.78 -16.13 -3.85
C THR A 296 10.27 -16.96 -5.03
N ASP A 297 8.96 -17.17 -5.12
CA ASP A 297 8.33 -17.90 -6.22
C ASP A 297 8.53 -17.15 -7.55
N TYR A 298 8.28 -15.83 -7.58
CA TYR A 298 8.48 -15.03 -8.79
C TYR A 298 9.94 -14.93 -9.21
N ALA A 299 10.87 -14.87 -8.26
CA ALA A 299 12.29 -14.91 -8.58
C ALA A 299 12.72 -16.24 -9.20
N LEU A 300 12.03 -17.35 -8.87
CA LEU A 300 12.28 -18.65 -9.50
C LEU A 300 11.62 -18.72 -10.89
N ASP A 301 10.34 -18.39 -10.97
CA ASP A 301 9.52 -18.47 -12.19
C ASP A 301 10.01 -17.49 -13.28
N PHE A 302 10.49 -16.32 -12.85
CA PHE A 302 11.01 -15.24 -13.69
C PHE A 302 12.49 -14.96 -13.42
N SER A 303 13.28 -16.01 -13.18
CA SER A 303 14.71 -15.90 -12.87
C SER A 303 15.51 -15.00 -13.83
N GLY A 304 15.15 -14.99 -15.12
CA GLY A 304 15.74 -14.08 -16.11
C GLY A 304 15.56 -12.60 -15.77
N LEU A 305 14.42 -12.20 -15.19
CA LEU A 305 14.10 -10.82 -14.83
C LEU A 305 14.67 -10.40 -13.46
N PHE A 306 14.84 -11.37 -12.54
CA PHE A 306 15.32 -11.12 -11.17
C PHE A 306 16.86 -11.13 -11.04
N GLY A 307 17.59 -11.38 -12.13
CA GLY A 307 19.05 -11.45 -12.11
C GLY A 307 19.75 -10.14 -11.76
N ASP A 308 19.26 -9.01 -12.28
CA ASP A 308 19.86 -7.67 -12.10
C ASP A 308 18.80 -6.60 -11.86
N VAL A 309 18.15 -6.67 -10.69
CA VAL A 309 17.05 -5.75 -10.34
C VAL A 309 17.59 -4.37 -9.97
N GLU A 310 17.12 -3.35 -10.67
CA GLU A 310 17.42 -1.95 -10.37
C GLU A 310 16.37 -1.34 -9.43
N LEU A 311 16.81 -0.64 -8.39
CA LEU A 311 15.93 0.11 -7.48
C LEU A 311 16.17 1.61 -7.61
N ILE A 312 15.12 2.36 -7.95
CA ILE A 312 15.14 3.82 -8.03
C ILE A 312 14.31 4.40 -6.88
N PHE A 313 14.97 5.09 -5.96
CA PHE A 313 14.31 5.78 -4.84
C PHE A 313 14.12 7.25 -5.17
N LEU A 314 12.87 7.67 -5.35
CA LEU A 314 12.56 9.05 -5.71
C LEU A 314 12.77 10.00 -4.53
N THR A 315 13.37 11.14 -4.82
CA THR A 315 13.47 12.25 -3.88
C THR A 315 12.09 12.88 -3.70
N PRO A 316 11.60 13.06 -2.46
CA PRO A 316 10.30 13.68 -2.22
C PRO A 316 10.30 15.17 -2.55
N TYR A 317 9.13 15.67 -2.93
CA TYR A 317 8.89 17.09 -3.11
C TYR A 317 8.77 17.84 -1.77
N GLU A 318 9.04 19.14 -1.82
CA GLU A 318 8.87 20.07 -0.71
C GLU A 318 7.40 20.27 -0.34
N ALA A 319 7.13 20.40 0.96
CA ALA A 319 5.80 20.80 1.41
C ALA A 319 5.52 22.24 0.99
N THR A 320 4.32 22.49 0.47
CA THR A 320 3.92 23.82 -0.01
C THR A 320 2.93 24.44 0.98
N PRO A 321 3.17 25.66 1.51
CA PRO A 321 2.24 26.30 2.44
C PRO A 321 0.85 26.48 1.83
N ILE A 322 -0.19 26.36 2.67
CA ILE A 322 -1.59 26.59 2.26
C ILE A 322 -2.23 27.74 3.02
N GLU A 323 -3.10 28.46 2.30
CA GLU A 323 -3.95 29.52 2.86
C GLU A 323 -5.38 29.02 3.13
N VAL A 324 -5.80 27.95 2.43
CA VAL A 324 -7.16 27.38 2.50
C VAL A 324 -7.05 25.95 3.01
N ALA A 325 -7.56 25.71 4.23
CA ALA A 325 -7.58 24.41 4.87
C ALA A 325 -8.93 24.13 5.54
N TYR A 326 -9.31 22.86 5.59
CA TYR A 326 -10.38 22.37 6.45
C TYR A 326 -9.96 22.43 7.91
N GLN A 327 -8.78 21.88 8.22
CA GLN A 327 -8.28 21.79 9.59
C GLN A 327 -7.35 22.97 9.92
N PRO A 328 -7.51 23.65 11.07
CA PRO A 328 -6.67 24.79 11.44
C PRO A 328 -5.17 24.45 11.60
N TRP A 329 -4.85 23.17 11.81
CA TRP A 329 -3.48 22.68 11.96
C TRP A 329 -2.85 22.26 10.62
N ALA A 330 -3.62 22.18 9.53
CA ALA A 330 -3.08 21.88 8.21
C ALA A 330 -2.42 23.16 7.66
N ALA A 331 -1.08 23.19 7.71
CA ALA A 331 -0.28 24.36 7.32
C ALA A 331 0.33 24.24 5.91
N SER A 332 0.32 23.04 5.33
CA SER A 332 0.94 22.78 4.04
C SER A 332 0.32 21.58 3.33
N THR A 333 0.62 21.48 2.04
CA THR A 333 0.31 20.34 1.18
C THR A 333 1.54 19.58 0.74
N HIS A 334 1.30 18.33 0.39
CA HIS A 334 2.31 17.35 0.05
C HIS A 334 1.94 16.67 -1.26
N VAL A 335 2.94 16.42 -2.10
CA VAL A 335 2.80 15.53 -3.25
C VAL A 335 2.81 14.10 -2.71
N HIS A 336 1.73 13.36 -2.96
CA HIS A 336 1.65 11.96 -2.57
C HIS A 336 2.51 11.07 -3.49
N ALA A 337 2.94 9.92 -2.96
CA ALA A 337 3.84 8.99 -3.64
C ALA A 337 3.34 8.57 -5.03
N GLU A 338 2.02 8.42 -5.21
CA GLU A 338 1.43 8.01 -6.48
C GLU A 338 1.55 9.09 -7.56
N VAL A 339 1.44 10.36 -7.16
CA VAL A 339 1.65 11.50 -8.04
C VAL A 339 3.13 11.61 -8.41
N MET A 340 4.04 11.41 -7.43
CA MET A 340 5.49 11.41 -7.67
C MET A 340 5.90 10.39 -8.74
N LEU A 341 5.40 9.16 -8.64
CA LEU A 341 5.70 8.11 -9.60
C LEU A 341 5.17 8.44 -11.00
N SER A 342 3.93 8.96 -11.08
CA SER A 342 3.34 9.33 -12.35
C SER A 342 4.14 10.43 -13.05
N VAL A 343 4.49 11.49 -12.31
CA VAL A 343 5.32 12.60 -12.81
C VAL A 343 6.70 12.12 -13.24
N HIS A 344 7.35 11.26 -12.46
CA HIS A 344 8.65 10.69 -12.81
C HIS A 344 8.60 9.93 -14.12
N HIS A 345 7.62 9.03 -14.29
CA HIS A 345 7.49 8.22 -15.50
C HIS A 345 7.11 9.04 -16.72
N ASP A 346 6.27 10.05 -16.57
CA ASP A 346 5.91 10.94 -17.69
C ASP A 346 7.12 11.75 -18.17
N LEU A 347 7.91 12.30 -17.24
CA LEU A 347 9.17 13.00 -17.57
C LEU A 347 10.23 12.08 -18.17
N SER A 348 10.25 10.82 -17.72
CA SER A 348 11.24 9.81 -18.11
C SER A 348 10.86 9.02 -19.38
N SER A 349 9.63 9.19 -19.86
CA SER A 349 9.06 8.40 -20.96
C SER A 349 9.87 8.50 -22.27
N ALA A 350 10.50 9.66 -22.53
CA ALA A 350 11.33 9.87 -23.71
C ALA A 350 12.77 9.32 -23.57
N THR A 351 13.27 9.14 -22.34
CA THR A 351 14.69 8.79 -22.08
C THR A 351 14.92 7.29 -21.90
N HIS A 352 13.89 6.51 -21.59
CA HIS A 352 14.01 5.07 -21.31
C HIS A 352 13.29 4.20 -22.34
N ALA A 353 13.62 4.36 -23.62
CA ALA A 353 13.03 3.59 -24.73
C ALA A 353 13.18 2.06 -24.62
N PHE A 354 14.08 1.57 -23.76
CA PHE A 354 14.32 0.14 -23.50
C PHE A 354 13.55 -0.40 -22.29
N MET A 355 12.78 0.43 -21.58
CA MET A 355 11.94 -0.01 -20.47
C MET A 355 10.48 0.01 -20.89
N THR A 356 9.75 -1.04 -20.54
CA THR A 356 8.29 -1.00 -20.61
C THR A 356 7.73 0.11 -19.72
N ARG A 357 6.61 0.69 -20.11
CA ARG A 357 5.87 1.60 -19.23
C ARG A 357 5.21 0.77 -18.13
N PRO A 358 5.26 1.18 -16.85
CA PRO A 358 4.50 0.50 -15.83
C PRO A 358 3.00 0.63 -16.13
N ARG A 359 2.27 -0.47 -16.05
CA ARG A 359 0.83 -0.53 -16.30
C ARG A 359 0.03 -0.31 -15.02
N CYS A 360 0.65 -0.53 -13.88
CA CYS A 360 0.01 -0.48 -12.58
C CYS A 360 0.86 0.25 -11.54
N MET A 361 0.22 0.59 -10.43
CA MET A 361 0.87 1.23 -9.30
C MET A 361 0.46 0.52 -8.02
N GLY A 362 1.45 0.08 -7.26
CA GLY A 362 1.24 -0.51 -5.95
C GLY A 362 1.40 0.52 -4.86
N ALA A 363 0.59 0.42 -3.81
CA ALA A 363 0.64 1.35 -2.69
C ALA A 363 0.46 0.63 -1.35
N SER A 364 1.27 1.01 -0.37
CA SER A 364 1.25 0.43 1.00
C SER A 364 -0.03 0.73 1.78
N LYS A 365 -0.87 1.61 1.23
CA LYS A 365 -2.23 1.97 1.64
C LYS A 365 -3.05 2.12 0.38
N TYR A 366 -4.37 1.95 0.48
CA TYR A 366 -5.22 2.22 -0.69
C TYR A 366 -5.12 3.68 -1.10
N LEU A 367 -5.46 3.97 -2.35
CA LEU A 367 -5.40 5.33 -2.86
C LEU A 367 -6.35 6.22 -2.04
N CYS A 368 -5.88 7.41 -1.67
CA CYS A 368 -6.81 8.45 -1.23
C CYS A 368 -7.72 8.86 -2.39
N TYR A 369 -8.82 9.54 -2.10
CA TYR A 369 -9.78 9.96 -3.12
C TYR A 369 -9.13 10.79 -4.23
N LEU A 370 -8.21 11.70 -3.88
CA LEU A 370 -7.54 12.58 -4.85
C LEU A 370 -6.49 11.84 -5.68
N CYS A 371 -5.71 10.91 -5.10
CA CYS A 371 -4.83 10.03 -5.87
C CYS A 371 -5.64 9.13 -6.82
N TYR A 372 -6.79 8.61 -6.38
CA TYR A 372 -7.70 7.83 -7.21
C TYR A 372 -8.22 8.65 -8.41
N LEU A 373 -8.73 9.86 -8.16
CA LEU A 373 -9.19 10.75 -9.23
C LEU A 373 -8.05 11.10 -10.20
N PHE A 374 -6.87 11.42 -9.67
CA PHE A 374 -5.68 11.72 -10.47
C PHE A 374 -5.33 10.57 -11.40
N LEU A 375 -5.15 9.35 -10.88
CA LEU A 375 -4.81 8.18 -11.69
C LEU A 375 -5.92 7.83 -12.70
N ARG A 376 -7.20 7.97 -12.30
CA ARG A 376 -8.34 7.76 -13.21
C ARG A 376 -8.36 8.76 -14.36
N ARG A 377 -8.09 10.05 -14.10
CA ARG A 377 -8.04 11.10 -15.13
C ARG A 377 -6.78 11.00 -16.00
N HIS A 378 -5.67 10.56 -15.42
CA HIS A 378 -4.42 10.31 -16.13
C HIS A 378 -4.51 9.09 -17.06
N GLY A 379 -5.20 8.03 -16.64
CA GLY A 379 -5.54 6.88 -17.48
C GLY A 379 -4.38 5.96 -17.88
N SER A 380 -3.15 6.18 -17.37
CA SER A 380 -1.98 5.36 -17.73
C SER A 380 -1.70 4.23 -16.76
N TYR A 381 -2.23 4.30 -15.54
CA TYR A 381 -1.96 3.34 -14.47
C TYR A 381 -3.28 2.79 -13.94
N PHE A 382 -3.33 1.47 -13.75
CA PHE A 382 -4.47 0.82 -13.12
C PHE A 382 -4.61 1.23 -11.64
N PRO A 383 -5.73 1.87 -11.22
CA PRO A 383 -5.96 2.20 -9.82
C PRO A 383 -6.63 1.02 -9.11
N SER A 384 -5.85 0.08 -8.56
CA SER A 384 -6.37 -1.18 -8.02
C SER A 384 -7.38 -1.03 -6.87
N SER A 385 -7.28 0.04 -6.09
CA SER A 385 -8.13 0.25 -4.92
C SER A 385 -8.13 1.70 -4.44
N THR A 386 -9.18 2.09 -3.72
CA THR A 386 -9.23 3.38 -3.00
C THR A 386 -9.92 3.21 -1.65
N HIS A 387 -9.38 3.87 -0.62
CA HIS A 387 -10.11 3.99 0.66
C HIS A 387 -11.09 5.17 0.65
N GLY A 388 -11.06 6.02 -0.37
CA GLY A 388 -12.04 7.08 -0.60
C GLY A 388 -12.00 8.25 0.38
N ALA A 389 -10.97 8.35 1.25
CA ALA A 389 -10.80 9.52 2.10
C ALA A 389 -10.13 10.65 1.33
N CYS A 390 -10.59 11.87 1.54
CA CYS A 390 -10.10 13.09 0.91
C CYS A 390 -9.21 13.84 1.90
N TYR A 391 -8.09 14.36 1.39
CA TYR A 391 -7.13 15.14 2.18
C TYR A 391 -6.89 16.48 1.48
N ASP A 392 -7.30 17.59 2.09
CA ASP A 392 -7.00 18.95 1.63
C ASP A 392 -5.50 19.29 1.57
N GLN A 393 -4.67 18.50 2.26
CA GLN A 393 -3.20 18.58 2.22
C GLN A 393 -2.57 17.93 0.98
N TRP A 394 -3.34 17.57 -0.03
CA TRP A 394 -2.83 16.96 -1.27
C TRP A 394 -2.48 18.01 -2.33
N THR A 395 -1.50 17.71 -3.21
CA THR A 395 -1.18 18.55 -4.38
C THR A 395 -0.48 17.77 -5.50
N ILE A 396 -0.42 18.40 -6.69
CA ILE A 396 0.40 18.01 -7.83
C ILE A 396 1.57 19.01 -7.94
N PRO A 397 2.81 18.57 -8.23
CA PRO A 397 3.92 19.48 -8.47
C PRO A 397 3.70 20.26 -9.78
N ASP A 398 4.04 21.55 -9.78
CA ASP A 398 3.91 22.45 -10.93
C ASP A 398 5.30 22.81 -11.45
N LEU A 399 5.77 22.06 -12.44
CA LEU A 399 7.18 21.99 -12.81
C LEU A 399 7.48 22.73 -14.11
N ALA A 400 8.59 23.49 -14.14
CA ALA A 400 9.12 24.13 -15.36
C ALA A 400 9.55 23.11 -16.41
N GLU A 401 9.93 21.93 -15.95
CA GLU A 401 10.42 20.79 -16.73
C GLU A 401 9.32 20.16 -17.58
N TYR A 402 8.04 20.42 -17.30
CA TYR A 402 6.93 19.89 -18.08
C TYR A 402 6.96 20.39 -19.53
N PRO A 403 7.13 19.48 -20.52
CA PRO A 403 6.92 19.82 -21.92
C PRO A 403 5.49 20.34 -22.14
N HIS A 404 5.30 21.11 -23.19
CA HIS A 404 4.01 21.73 -23.49
C HIS A 404 2.85 20.72 -23.53
N GLU A 405 3.03 19.59 -24.19
CA GLU A 405 2.00 18.53 -24.29
C GLU A 405 1.67 17.92 -22.93
N MET A 406 2.68 17.59 -22.13
CA MET A 406 2.50 17.09 -20.76
C MET A 406 1.77 18.12 -19.90
N ARG A 407 2.14 19.40 -20.00
CA ARG A 407 1.45 20.46 -19.27
C ARG A 407 -0.02 20.56 -19.64
N GLN A 408 -0.36 20.51 -20.93
CA GLN A 408 -1.75 20.49 -21.38
C GLN A 408 -2.51 19.27 -20.85
N MET A 409 -1.86 18.10 -20.83
CA MET A 409 -2.43 16.90 -20.22
C MET A 409 -2.73 17.11 -18.73
N TYR A 410 -1.76 17.63 -17.96
CA TYR A 410 -1.93 17.87 -16.53
C TYR A 410 -2.97 18.97 -16.22
N GLN A 411 -3.09 20.01 -17.06
CA GLN A 411 -4.19 20.98 -16.99
C GLN A 411 -5.55 20.29 -17.16
N GLY A 412 -5.68 19.43 -18.18
CA GLY A 412 -6.89 18.63 -18.39
C GLY A 412 -7.21 17.68 -17.23
N ILE A 413 -6.18 17.09 -16.60
CA ILE A 413 -6.33 16.27 -15.39
C ILE A 413 -6.88 17.12 -14.24
N VAL A 414 -6.29 18.29 -13.97
CA VAL A 414 -6.73 19.20 -12.90
C VAL A 414 -8.18 19.65 -13.14
N ASP A 415 -8.52 20.05 -14.36
CA ASP A 415 -9.88 20.47 -14.71
C ASP A 415 -10.89 19.33 -14.53
N GLY A 416 -10.54 18.13 -14.99
CA GLY A 416 -11.36 16.93 -14.83
C GLY A 416 -11.54 16.54 -13.37
N MET A 417 -10.49 16.61 -12.56
CA MET A 417 -10.55 16.35 -11.12
C MET A 417 -11.42 17.40 -10.41
N ASN A 418 -11.27 18.68 -10.74
CA ASN A 418 -12.08 19.76 -10.17
C ASN A 418 -13.57 19.56 -10.48
N HIS A 419 -13.89 19.16 -11.72
CA HIS A 419 -15.25 18.79 -12.09
C HIS A 419 -15.78 17.63 -11.24
N ASP A 420 -15.01 16.55 -11.07
CA ASP A 420 -15.41 15.40 -10.24
C ASP A 420 -15.64 15.79 -8.77
N VAL A 421 -14.77 16.65 -8.22
CA VAL A 421 -14.92 17.18 -6.86
C VAL A 421 -16.21 17.99 -6.72
N VAL A 422 -16.50 18.88 -7.68
CA VAL A 422 -17.72 19.70 -7.67
C VAL A 422 -18.97 18.85 -7.81
N GLU A 423 -18.96 17.82 -8.66
CA GLU A 423 -20.08 16.88 -8.75
C GLU A 423 -20.27 16.06 -7.46
N ALA A 424 -19.17 15.61 -6.84
CA ALA A 424 -19.22 14.89 -5.57
C ALA A 424 -19.79 15.75 -4.42
N ILE A 425 -19.59 17.07 -4.46
CA ILE A 425 -20.21 18.01 -3.51
C ILE A 425 -21.73 18.00 -3.65
N LYS A 426 -22.27 18.03 -4.88
CA LYS A 426 -23.72 18.07 -5.13
C LYS A 426 -24.45 16.84 -4.56
N GLY A 427 -23.79 15.69 -4.58
CA GLY A 427 -24.31 14.43 -4.04
C GLY A 427 -23.71 14.02 -2.68
N ALA A 428 -23.12 14.97 -1.94
CA ALA A 428 -22.33 14.65 -0.76
C ALA A 428 -23.15 13.96 0.33
N THR A 429 -22.66 12.81 0.78
CA THR A 429 -23.16 12.11 1.96
C THR A 429 -22.04 11.94 2.97
N ARG A 430 -22.36 12.13 4.25
CA ARG A 430 -21.41 11.88 5.33
C ARG A 430 -21.17 10.38 5.47
N ARG A 431 -19.90 9.98 5.43
CA ARG A 431 -19.50 8.58 5.60
C ARG A 431 -18.58 8.42 6.82
N PRO A 432 -18.56 7.22 7.44
CA PRO A 432 -17.62 6.92 8.50
C PRO A 432 -16.18 6.89 7.94
N GLU A 433 -15.21 7.16 8.82
CA GLU A 433 -13.79 7.08 8.46
C GLU A 433 -13.44 5.67 7.92
N PRO A 434 -12.87 5.58 6.71
CA PRO A 434 -12.61 4.32 6.05
C PRO A 434 -11.39 3.63 6.67
N MET A 435 -11.29 2.34 6.40
CA MET A 435 -10.02 1.66 6.59
C MET A 435 -9.07 2.01 5.44
N THR A 436 -7.92 2.59 5.77
CA THR A 436 -6.98 3.14 4.77
C THR A 436 -5.95 2.14 4.27
N SER A 437 -5.80 0.99 4.93
CA SER A 437 -4.83 -0.04 4.54
C SER A 437 -5.42 -1.42 4.75
N ARG A 438 -5.30 -2.30 3.77
CA ARG A 438 -5.67 -3.70 3.91
C ARG A 438 -4.89 -4.58 2.93
N GLU A 439 -4.44 -5.71 3.47
CA GLU A 439 -4.04 -6.89 2.72
C GLU A 439 -5.29 -7.75 2.56
N ASN A 440 -5.60 -8.24 1.35
CA ASN A 440 -6.82 -9.01 1.08
C ASN A 440 -6.58 -10.52 1.11
N LEU A 441 -5.75 -10.99 2.05
CA LEU A 441 -5.24 -12.36 2.06
C LEU A 441 -6.36 -13.40 2.23
N ILE A 442 -7.33 -13.13 3.10
CA ILE A 442 -8.44 -14.07 3.40
C ILE A 442 -9.32 -14.28 2.17
N ASN A 443 -9.56 -13.23 1.38
CA ASN A 443 -10.40 -13.33 0.19
C ASN A 443 -9.62 -13.88 -1.02
N ALA A 444 -8.31 -13.61 -1.13
CA ALA A 444 -7.51 -13.94 -2.30
C ALA A 444 -7.33 -15.46 -2.50
N TYR A 445 -7.23 -16.25 -1.42
CA TYR A 445 -6.97 -17.69 -1.50
C TYR A 445 -8.22 -18.53 -1.81
N HIS A 446 -9.41 -17.93 -1.77
CA HIS A 446 -10.69 -18.63 -1.99
C HIS A 446 -11.52 -18.02 -3.13
N ALA A 447 -10.95 -17.06 -3.86
CA ALA A 447 -11.49 -16.55 -5.12
C ALA A 447 -11.17 -17.54 -6.26
N THR A 448 -11.87 -18.67 -6.28
CA THR A 448 -11.87 -19.66 -7.38
C THR A 448 -13.28 -20.13 -7.63
#